data_AF-A0AAD6BEC3-F1
#
_entry.id   AF-A0AAD6BEC3-F1
#
_cell.length_a   1.000
_cell.length_b   1.000
_cell.length_c   1.000
_cell.angle_alpha   90.00
_cell.angle_beta   90.00
_cell.angle_gamma   90.00
#
_symmetry.space_group_name_H-M   'P 1'
#
loop_
_entity.id
_entity.type
_entity.pdbx_description
1 polymer ?
#
loop_
_entity_poly.entity_id
_entity_poly.type
_entity_poly.pdbx_seq_one_letter_code
_entity_poly.pdbx_strand_id
1 'polypeptide(L)'
;MELLMSVSQRRTQLNFTVAIDFTASNGNPSQPTSLHYMSPYQINAYAMALKAVGEIIQDYDSDKLFPAYGFGAKLPPDGKISHAFPLKTEAISLAIDSSCDRTDMEQLSVFVRFFDGKIFREKLLCLLTLPGRTTGEIIFHELTQFFEKNGLNKTNMAPQMAALVYIGSKTDLTTTSALKLVRSVMFKIPLRSKESDQANSNAENPNCVAIEGVLEAYFQSLRTVQLYGPTNFAPVISQVARCAAEVTDGSQFFVLLMITDGVISDMDQTKEAVVNAAGLPMSIIIVGVGPAEFDAMEELDGDEVRVSSRGRSAERDIVQFVPLRDYMDRSGNSVLSMARLAKDVLAEIPEQLLSFMKSRGLEPRPPLPAASDPPSMSTSTPAPKQSKAHA
;
A
#
# COMPACT_ATOMS: atom_id res chain seq x y z
N MET A 1 -7.95 -15.25 -9.61
CA MET A 1 -7.46 -14.35 -10.69
C MET A 1 -8.49 -14.18 -11.81
N GLU A 2 -8.84 -15.21 -12.60
CA GLU A 2 -9.84 -15.06 -13.69
C GLU A 2 -11.22 -14.57 -13.19
N LEU A 3 -11.65 -15.00 -12.00
CA LEU A 3 -12.92 -14.57 -11.42
C LEU A 3 -12.88 -13.10 -10.95
N LEU A 4 -11.74 -12.63 -10.40
CA LEU A 4 -11.49 -11.21 -10.06
C LEU A 4 -11.43 -10.33 -11.32
N MET A 5 -10.86 -10.83 -12.41
CA MET A 5 -10.95 -10.15 -13.71
C MET A 5 -12.41 -10.04 -14.18
N SER A 6 -13.25 -11.05 -13.89
CA SER A 6 -14.70 -10.95 -14.12
C SER A 6 -15.37 -9.89 -13.23
N VAL A 7 -14.87 -9.62 -12.01
CA VAL A 7 -15.38 -8.54 -11.14
C VAL A 7 -15.13 -7.16 -11.76
N SER A 8 -13.93 -6.95 -12.31
CA SER A 8 -13.59 -5.73 -13.04
C SER A 8 -14.50 -5.52 -14.27
N GLN A 9 -14.89 -6.62 -14.96
CA GLN A 9 -15.85 -6.58 -16.06
C GLN A 9 -17.30 -6.25 -15.63
N ARG A 10 -17.63 -6.36 -14.34
CA ARG A 10 -19.01 -6.22 -13.79
C ARG A 10 -19.32 -4.82 -13.23
N ARG A 11 -18.42 -3.84 -13.34
CA ARG A 11 -18.52 -2.48 -12.73
C ARG A 11 -18.68 -2.48 -11.20
N THR A 12 -18.26 -3.54 -10.51
CA THR A 12 -18.13 -3.53 -9.04
C THR A 12 -16.71 -3.11 -8.71
N GLN A 13 -16.55 -1.98 -8.01
CA GLN A 13 -15.26 -1.52 -7.50
C GLN A 13 -14.91 -2.31 -6.23
N LEU A 14 -13.69 -2.83 -6.15
CA LEU A 14 -13.14 -3.30 -4.89
C LEU A 14 -12.57 -2.10 -4.14
N ASN A 15 -12.97 -1.92 -2.88
CA ASN A 15 -12.42 -0.93 -1.96
C ASN A 15 -11.51 -1.65 -0.97
N PHE A 16 -10.20 -1.49 -1.10
CA PHE A 16 -9.25 -2.19 -0.25
C PHE A 16 -8.88 -1.35 0.98
N THR A 17 -9.14 -1.89 2.18
CA THR A 17 -8.80 -1.28 3.47
C THR A 17 -7.77 -2.14 4.19
N VAL A 18 -6.82 -1.50 4.86
CA VAL A 18 -5.77 -2.17 5.63
C VAL A 18 -5.90 -1.81 7.11
N ALA A 19 -5.73 -2.79 7.98
CA ALA A 19 -5.64 -2.62 9.42
C ALA A 19 -4.44 -3.39 9.97
N ILE A 20 -3.59 -2.70 10.71
CA ILE A 20 -2.33 -3.24 11.22
C ILE A 20 -2.38 -3.26 12.73
N ASP A 21 -2.02 -4.40 13.31
CA ASP A 21 -1.82 -4.57 14.74
C ASP A 21 -0.58 -3.79 15.20
N PHE A 22 -0.74 -2.92 16.19
CA PHE A 22 0.33 -2.19 16.86
C PHE A 22 0.38 -2.55 18.36
N THR A 23 0.03 -3.77 18.72
CA THR A 23 0.04 -4.21 20.11
C THR A 23 1.45 -4.54 20.60
N ALA A 24 1.63 -4.50 21.93
CA ALA A 24 2.93 -4.67 22.58
C ALA A 24 3.48 -6.10 22.50
N SER A 25 2.65 -7.11 22.20
CA SER A 25 3.09 -8.50 21.93
C SER A 25 4.11 -8.57 20.80
N ASN A 26 4.03 -7.64 19.83
CA ASN A 26 4.97 -7.51 18.72
C ASN A 26 6.39 -7.10 19.13
N GLY A 27 6.60 -6.65 20.37
CA GLY A 27 7.89 -6.18 20.88
C GLY A 27 8.32 -4.81 20.33
N ASN A 28 9.39 -4.24 20.90
CA ASN A 28 9.84 -2.89 20.53
C ASN A 28 10.39 -2.85 19.09
N PRO A 29 9.87 -2.00 18.19
CA PRO A 29 10.29 -1.92 16.78
C PRO A 29 11.78 -1.62 16.54
N SER A 30 12.49 -1.12 17.56
CA SER A 30 13.95 -0.89 17.51
C SER A 30 14.78 -2.15 17.78
N GLN A 31 14.15 -3.23 18.25
CA GLN A 31 14.82 -4.47 18.62
C GLN A 31 14.68 -5.52 17.51
N PRO A 32 15.76 -6.26 17.15
CA PRO A 32 15.72 -7.30 16.12
C PRO A 32 14.75 -8.45 16.38
N THR A 33 14.32 -8.63 17.63
CA THR A 33 13.35 -9.66 18.05
C THR A 33 11.91 -9.24 17.81
N SER A 34 11.65 -7.98 17.48
CA SER A 34 10.30 -7.48 17.23
C SER A 34 9.78 -7.92 15.86
N LEU A 35 8.50 -8.25 15.80
CA LEU A 35 7.80 -8.50 14.54
C LEU A 35 7.63 -7.22 13.70
N HIS A 36 7.75 -6.05 14.33
CA HIS A 36 7.81 -4.74 13.69
C HIS A 36 9.25 -4.22 13.48
N TYR A 37 10.28 -5.06 13.62
CA TYR A 37 11.67 -4.58 13.57
C TYR A 37 11.94 -3.74 12.31
N MET A 38 12.39 -2.50 12.53
CA MET A 38 12.74 -1.57 11.45
C MET A 38 14.20 -1.78 11.00
N SER A 39 14.46 -2.95 10.40
CA SER A 39 15.77 -3.27 9.84
C SER A 39 16.11 -2.35 8.65
N PRO A 40 17.36 -1.88 8.53
CA PRO A 40 17.80 -1.13 7.35
C PRO A 40 18.03 -2.03 6.11
N TYR A 41 18.00 -3.36 6.26
CA TYR A 41 18.33 -4.30 5.18
C TYR A 41 17.20 -5.25 4.79
N GLN A 42 16.22 -5.47 5.67
CA GLN A 42 15.15 -6.45 5.46
C GLN A 42 13.80 -5.86 5.85
N ILE A 43 12.75 -6.22 5.10
CA ILE A 43 11.38 -5.89 5.48
C ILE A 43 10.90 -6.87 6.56
N ASN A 44 10.10 -6.38 7.50
CA ASN A 44 9.50 -7.22 8.54
C ASN A 44 8.27 -7.97 8.01
N ALA A 45 7.77 -8.91 8.82
CA ALA A 45 6.66 -9.80 8.46
C ALA A 45 5.38 -9.04 8.06
N TYR A 46 5.06 -7.96 8.78
CA TYR A 46 3.93 -7.08 8.43
C TYR A 46 4.11 -6.42 7.06
N ALA A 47 5.27 -5.81 6.81
CA ALA A 47 5.57 -5.18 5.52
C ALA A 47 5.57 -6.20 4.36
N MET A 48 6.01 -7.43 4.63
CA MET A 48 5.96 -8.54 3.67
C MET A 48 4.51 -8.92 3.32
N ALA A 49 3.65 -9.12 4.32
CA ALA A 49 2.24 -9.41 4.12
C ALA A 49 1.52 -8.28 3.37
N LEU A 50 1.73 -7.02 3.79
CA LEU A 50 1.19 -5.84 3.09
C LEU A 50 1.57 -5.84 1.62
N LYS A 51 2.85 -6.05 1.32
CA LYS A 51 3.34 -6.04 -0.05
C LYS A 51 2.75 -7.18 -0.87
N ALA A 52 2.77 -8.41 -0.35
CA ALA A 52 2.28 -9.59 -1.06
C ALA A 52 0.81 -9.47 -1.47
N VAL A 53 -0.04 -9.01 -0.55
CA VAL A 53 -1.48 -8.85 -0.81
C VAL A 53 -1.76 -7.59 -1.61
N GLY A 54 -1.18 -6.47 -1.17
CA GLY A 54 -1.38 -5.16 -1.74
C GLY A 54 -0.93 -5.05 -3.19
N GLU A 55 0.17 -5.70 -3.58
CA GLU A 55 0.66 -5.69 -4.97
C GLU A 55 -0.33 -6.32 -5.95
N ILE A 56 -1.13 -7.29 -5.51
CA ILE A 56 -2.13 -7.95 -6.36
C ILE A 56 -3.46 -7.22 -6.30
N ILE A 57 -3.97 -6.93 -5.10
CA ILE A 57 -5.33 -6.40 -4.94
C ILE A 57 -5.46 -4.97 -5.48
N GLN A 58 -4.37 -4.19 -5.47
CA GLN A 58 -4.40 -2.80 -5.95
C GLN A 58 -4.78 -2.65 -7.42
N ASP A 59 -4.66 -3.69 -8.24
CA ASP A 59 -5.04 -3.64 -9.65
C ASP A 59 -6.55 -3.80 -9.87
N TYR A 60 -7.29 -4.16 -8.82
CA TYR A 60 -8.74 -4.30 -8.81
C TYR A 60 -9.45 -3.13 -8.13
N ASP A 61 -8.71 -2.23 -7.50
CA ASP A 61 -9.18 -0.97 -6.97
C ASP A 61 -8.88 0.15 -7.99
N SER A 62 -9.93 0.81 -8.47
CA SER A 62 -9.80 1.79 -9.55
C SER A 62 -9.16 3.11 -9.14
N ASP A 63 -9.33 3.54 -7.90
CA ASP A 63 -8.76 4.81 -7.42
C ASP A 63 -7.43 4.60 -6.68
N LYS A 64 -7.16 3.36 -6.26
CA LYS A 64 -5.95 2.98 -5.50
C LYS A 64 -5.79 3.85 -4.24
N LEU A 65 -6.89 4.28 -3.62
CA LEU A 65 -6.93 4.99 -2.36
C LEU A 65 -7.35 4.03 -1.25
N PHE A 66 -6.37 3.58 -0.46
CA PHE A 66 -6.58 2.57 0.57
C PHE A 66 -6.69 3.22 1.94
N PRO A 67 -7.85 3.17 2.61
CA PRO A 67 -7.92 3.48 4.03
C PRO A 67 -6.95 2.57 4.80
N ALA A 68 -6.05 3.16 5.58
CA ALA A 68 -5.09 2.43 6.39
C ALA A 68 -5.27 2.78 7.87
N TYR A 69 -5.47 1.77 8.69
CA TYR A 69 -5.70 1.90 10.12
C TYR A 69 -4.66 1.12 10.93
N GLY A 70 -4.36 1.60 12.13
CA GLY A 70 -3.71 0.84 13.18
C GLY A 70 -4.68 0.55 14.32
N PHE A 71 -4.40 -0.49 15.10
CA PHE A 71 -5.15 -0.79 16.33
C PHE A 71 -4.24 -1.29 17.45
N GLY A 72 -4.64 -1.05 18.71
CA GLY A 72 -3.92 -1.54 19.88
C GLY A 72 -2.73 -0.69 20.31
N ALA A 73 -2.70 0.60 19.97
CA ALA A 73 -1.62 1.52 20.32
C ALA A 73 -2.09 2.68 21.20
N LYS A 74 -1.15 3.29 21.92
CA LYS A 74 -1.33 4.61 22.53
C LYS A 74 -0.87 5.69 21.55
N LEU A 75 -1.74 6.66 21.30
CA LEU A 75 -1.48 7.75 20.36
C LEU A 75 -0.92 8.98 21.08
N PRO A 76 0.04 9.71 20.48
CA PRO A 76 0.44 11.01 20.98
C PRO A 76 -0.64 12.08 20.70
N PRO A 77 -0.67 13.19 21.46
CA PRO A 77 0.24 13.54 22.55
C PRO A 77 -0.21 13.04 23.93
N ASP A 78 -1.47 12.63 24.07
CA ASP A 78 -2.10 12.32 25.37
C ASP A 78 -1.93 10.86 25.81
N GLY A 79 -1.41 9.99 24.92
CA GLY A 79 -1.23 8.58 25.21
C GLY A 79 -2.55 7.80 25.23
N LYS A 80 -3.62 8.33 24.62
CA LYS A 80 -4.91 7.66 24.56
C LYS A 80 -4.81 6.37 23.77
N ILE A 81 -5.36 5.29 24.33
CA ILE A 81 -5.42 3.99 23.66
C ILE A 81 -6.44 4.09 22.51
N SER A 82 -6.04 3.66 21.33
CA SER A 82 -6.93 3.52 20.18
C SER A 82 -6.89 2.11 19.61
N HIS A 83 -8.08 1.59 19.33
CA HIS A 83 -8.31 0.30 18.66
C HIS A 83 -8.76 0.47 17.21
N ALA A 84 -8.73 1.70 16.69
CA ALA A 84 -8.88 2.02 15.27
C ALA A 84 -8.42 3.48 15.08
N PHE A 85 -7.23 3.69 14.51
CA PHE A 85 -6.72 5.02 14.22
C PHE A 85 -6.16 5.10 12.80
N PRO A 86 -6.37 6.20 12.07
CA PRO A 86 -5.80 6.36 10.73
C PRO A 86 -4.26 6.37 10.82
N LEU A 87 -3.61 5.61 9.95
CA LEU A 87 -2.15 5.68 9.82
C LEU A 87 -1.78 7.01 9.18
N LYS A 88 -0.77 7.68 9.73
CA LYS A 88 -0.33 8.98 9.23
C LYS A 88 0.63 8.78 8.06
N THR A 89 0.32 9.39 6.92
CA THR A 89 1.31 9.67 5.89
C THR A 89 1.37 11.17 5.66
N GLU A 90 2.49 11.79 6.06
CA GLU A 90 2.93 13.01 5.37
C GLU A 90 3.49 12.53 4.03
N ALA A 91 2.64 12.45 3.01
CA ALA A 91 3.03 11.98 1.68
C ALA A 91 3.93 13.02 1.02
N ILE A 92 5.21 13.04 1.39
CA ILE A 92 6.25 13.86 0.79
C ILE A 92 7.47 12.96 0.57
N SER A 93 7.65 12.45 -0.64
CA SER A 93 8.80 11.65 -1.01
C SER A 93 9.77 12.45 -1.87
N LEU A 94 11.07 12.41 -1.60
CA LEU A 94 12.06 12.81 -2.60
C LEU A 94 12.03 11.83 -3.79
N ALA A 95 12.27 12.32 -5.00
CA ALA A 95 12.50 11.52 -6.19
C ALA A 95 13.74 12.06 -6.89
N ILE A 96 14.59 11.18 -7.41
CA ILE A 96 15.82 11.57 -8.09
C ILE A 96 15.76 10.98 -9.50
N ASP A 97 15.78 11.83 -10.51
CA ASP A 97 15.84 11.44 -11.91
C ASP A 97 17.04 12.10 -12.59
N SER A 98 17.41 11.63 -13.76
CA SER A 98 18.54 12.16 -14.52
C SER A 98 18.12 12.53 -15.93
N SER A 99 18.55 13.70 -16.38
CA SER A 99 18.41 14.16 -17.76
C SER A 99 19.77 14.11 -18.48
N CYS A 100 19.76 13.66 -19.74
CA CYS A 100 20.93 13.69 -20.62
C CYS A 100 20.68 14.72 -21.73
N ASP A 101 21.41 15.83 -21.73
CA ASP A 101 21.55 16.66 -22.92
C ASP A 101 23.03 17.04 -23.21
N ARG A 102 23.60 16.26 -24.14
CA ARG A 102 24.92 16.39 -24.77
C ARG A 102 26.14 15.98 -23.94
N THR A 103 27.14 15.52 -24.71
CA THR A 103 28.38 14.87 -24.30
C THR A 103 29.19 15.67 -23.27
N ASP A 104 29.62 14.97 -22.21
CA ASP A 104 30.49 15.35 -21.08
C ASP A 104 29.86 16.00 -19.82
N MET A 105 28.56 16.29 -19.80
CA MET A 105 27.84 16.80 -18.61
C MET A 105 26.50 16.08 -18.44
N GLU A 106 26.22 15.54 -17.25
CA GLU A 106 24.91 14.98 -16.90
C GLU A 106 24.27 15.76 -15.76
N GLN A 107 22.93 15.80 -15.70
CA GLN A 107 22.21 16.50 -14.63
C GLN A 107 21.36 15.52 -13.84
N LEU A 108 21.49 15.60 -12.52
CA LEU A 108 20.68 14.90 -11.54
C LEU A 108 19.60 15.85 -11.01
N SER A 109 18.36 15.56 -11.35
CA SER A 109 17.18 16.28 -10.91
C SER A 109 16.66 15.69 -9.63
N VAL A 110 16.65 16.48 -8.56
CA VAL A 110 16.02 16.11 -7.29
C VAL A 110 14.66 16.77 -7.22
N PHE A 111 13.60 15.98 -7.19
CA PHE A 111 12.23 16.41 -7.03
C PHE A 111 11.73 16.10 -5.63
N VAL A 112 10.81 16.91 -5.13
CA VAL A 112 9.88 16.51 -4.09
C VAL A 112 8.56 16.13 -4.75
N ARG A 113 8.10 14.93 -4.46
CA ARG A 113 6.77 14.46 -4.83
C ARG A 113 5.90 14.52 -3.58
N PHE A 114 4.80 15.25 -3.65
CA PHE A 114 3.85 15.39 -2.55
C PHE A 114 2.42 15.27 -3.04
N PHE A 115 1.53 14.79 -2.19
CA PHE A 115 0.10 14.73 -2.50
C PHE A 115 -0.58 16.02 -2.04
N ASP A 116 -1.26 16.73 -2.94
CA ASP A 116 -1.94 17.99 -2.62
C ASP A 116 -3.40 17.82 -2.16
N GLY A 117 -3.84 16.57 -1.94
CA GLY A 117 -5.22 16.22 -1.65
C GLY A 117 -6.04 15.79 -2.88
N LYS A 118 -5.51 15.93 -4.11
CA LYS A 118 -6.18 15.48 -5.35
C LYS A 118 -5.26 14.74 -6.30
N ILE A 119 -4.03 15.21 -6.49
CA ILE A 119 -3.04 14.62 -7.39
C ILE A 119 -1.65 14.65 -6.74
N PHE A 120 -0.79 13.72 -7.14
CA PHE A 120 0.63 13.86 -6.84
C PHE A 120 1.22 14.97 -7.69
N ARG A 121 1.85 15.92 -7.00
CA ARG A 121 2.63 16.99 -7.62
C ARG A 121 4.10 16.69 -7.45
N GLU A 122 4.84 16.94 -8.51
CA GLU A 122 6.29 16.95 -8.46
C GLU A 122 6.75 18.40 -8.55
N LYS A 123 7.65 18.77 -7.65
CA LYS A 123 8.32 20.06 -7.67
C LYS A 123 9.82 19.81 -7.70
N LEU A 124 10.46 20.28 -8.75
CA LEU A 124 11.92 20.25 -8.85
C LEU A 124 12.50 21.07 -7.69
N LEU A 125 13.31 20.43 -6.86
CA LEU A 125 14.02 21.08 -5.76
C LEU A 125 15.38 21.60 -6.21
N CYS A 126 16.15 20.77 -6.92
CA CYS A 126 17.45 21.16 -7.45
C CYS A 126 17.87 20.34 -8.66
N LEU A 127 18.83 20.90 -9.41
CA LEU A 127 19.59 20.23 -10.45
C LEU A 127 21.04 20.19 -9.97
N LEU A 128 21.58 18.99 -9.79
CA LEU A 128 23.01 18.79 -9.50
C LEU A 128 23.71 18.44 -10.81
N THR A 129 24.68 19.24 -11.20
CA THR A 129 25.45 19.02 -12.42
C THR A 129 26.62 18.09 -12.12
N LEU A 130 26.73 17.01 -12.89
CA LEU A 130 27.74 15.97 -12.74
C LEU A 130 28.71 16.04 -13.93
N PRO A 131 29.88 16.67 -13.78
CA PRO A 131 30.87 16.79 -14.86
C PRO A 131 31.66 15.49 -15.07
N GLY A 132 31.85 15.07 -16.32
CA GLY A 132 32.79 14.01 -16.70
C GLY A 132 32.61 12.67 -15.96
N ARG A 133 33.72 12.01 -15.58
CA ARG A 133 33.70 10.77 -14.76
C ARG A 133 33.32 11.09 -13.32
N THR A 134 32.04 10.93 -12.99
CA THR A 134 31.51 11.09 -11.63
C THR A 134 31.45 9.73 -10.92
N THR A 135 32.04 9.62 -9.72
CA THR A 135 31.98 8.42 -8.89
C THR A 135 30.73 8.42 -8.01
N GLY A 136 30.34 7.24 -7.51
CA GLY A 136 29.25 7.12 -6.54
C GLY A 136 29.46 7.95 -5.27
N GLU A 137 30.72 8.10 -4.84
CA GLU A 137 31.10 8.93 -3.70
C GLU A 137 30.79 10.42 -3.93
N ILE A 138 31.05 10.94 -5.14
CA ILE A 138 30.76 12.33 -5.48
C ILE A 138 29.24 12.56 -5.46
N ILE A 139 28.46 11.64 -6.04
CA ILE A 139 26.99 11.72 -6.02
C ILE A 139 26.45 11.71 -4.57
N PHE A 140 27.01 10.82 -3.74
CA PHE A 140 26.64 10.72 -2.33
C PHE A 140 26.97 12.01 -1.56
N HIS A 141 28.16 12.59 -1.80
CA HIS A 141 28.57 13.84 -1.16
C HIS A 141 27.64 15.00 -1.51
N GLU A 142 27.37 15.21 -2.80
CA GLU A 142 26.50 16.29 -3.30
C GLU A 142 25.06 16.18 -2.76
N LEU A 143 24.47 14.98 -2.78
CA LEU A 143 23.14 14.75 -2.20
C LEU A 143 23.11 15.00 -0.69
N THR A 144 24.15 14.53 0.01
CA THR A 144 24.28 14.72 1.46
C THR A 144 24.38 16.21 1.82
N GLN A 145 25.19 16.96 1.08
CA GLN A 145 25.37 18.40 1.29
C GLN A 145 24.08 19.17 0.96
N PHE A 146 23.38 18.79 -0.11
CA PHE A 146 22.06 19.35 -0.43
C PHE A 146 21.06 19.15 0.72
N PHE A 147 21.00 17.95 1.31
CA PHE A 147 20.11 17.66 2.43
C PHE A 147 20.46 18.49 3.67
N GLU A 148 21.73 18.57 4.04
CA GLU A 148 22.18 19.39 5.18
C GLU A 148 21.84 20.87 4.99
N LYS A 149 22.12 21.42 3.81
CA LYS A 149 21.89 22.84 3.48
C LYS A 149 20.40 23.21 3.55
N ASN A 150 19.51 22.26 3.27
CA ASN A 150 18.06 22.48 3.30
C ASN A 150 17.41 22.00 4.61
N GLY A 151 18.19 21.69 5.64
CA GLY A 151 17.66 21.26 6.94
C GLY A 151 16.96 19.90 6.93
N LEU A 152 17.23 19.07 5.92
CA LEU A 152 16.68 17.73 5.79
C LEU A 152 17.51 16.76 6.63
N ASN A 153 16.91 16.26 7.72
CA ASN A 153 17.65 15.54 8.76
C ASN A 153 17.96 14.09 8.35
N LYS A 154 19.27 13.74 8.32
CA LYS A 154 19.78 12.40 8.00
C LYS A 154 19.23 11.29 8.89
N THR A 155 18.84 11.60 10.13
CA THR A 155 18.30 10.62 11.08
C THR A 155 16.96 10.02 10.63
N ASN A 156 16.17 10.77 9.84
CA ASN A 156 14.93 10.24 9.26
C ASN A 156 15.16 9.33 8.05
N MET A 157 16.37 9.36 7.47
CA MET A 157 16.74 8.66 6.25
C MET A 157 17.35 7.27 6.50
N ALA A 158 17.55 6.82 7.74
CA ALA A 158 18.38 5.65 8.06
C ALA A 158 18.11 4.34 7.25
N PRO A 159 16.85 3.93 6.94
CA PRO A 159 16.60 2.78 6.07
C PRO A 159 16.90 3.05 4.58
N GLN A 160 16.82 4.31 4.16
CA GLN A 160 16.97 4.76 2.78
C GLN A 160 18.41 5.19 2.47
N MET A 161 19.18 5.51 3.52
CA MET A 161 20.63 5.64 3.48
C MET A 161 21.28 4.37 3.00
N ALA A 162 20.71 3.18 3.20
CA ALA A 162 21.29 1.91 2.75
C ALA A 162 21.66 1.94 1.27
N ALA A 163 20.82 2.59 0.47
CA ALA A 163 21.02 2.58 -0.95
C ALA A 163 21.56 3.92 -1.51
N LEU A 164 21.50 5.01 -0.73
CA LEU A 164 22.42 6.16 -0.91
C LEU A 164 23.89 5.75 -0.65
N VAL A 165 24.12 4.92 0.37
CA VAL A 165 25.40 4.29 0.71
C VAL A 165 25.79 3.26 -0.35
N TYR A 166 24.83 2.51 -0.91
CA TYR A 166 25.09 1.65 -2.06
C TYR A 166 25.60 2.43 -3.28
N ILE A 167 25.00 3.59 -3.57
CA ILE A 167 25.52 4.52 -4.59
C ILE A 167 26.95 4.94 -4.20
N GLY A 168 27.17 5.39 -2.96
CA GLY A 168 28.48 5.79 -2.45
C GLY A 168 29.57 4.71 -2.52
N SER A 169 29.22 3.43 -2.36
CA SER A 169 30.15 2.30 -2.34
C SER A 169 30.73 1.92 -3.71
N LYS A 170 30.22 2.51 -4.80
CA LYS A 170 30.67 2.23 -6.17
C LYS A 170 31.68 3.29 -6.61
N THR A 171 32.95 2.98 -6.41
CA THR A 171 34.09 3.89 -6.64
C THR A 171 34.44 4.10 -8.12
N ASP A 172 34.00 3.21 -9.02
CA ASP A 172 34.36 3.24 -10.44
C ASP A 172 33.15 3.07 -11.37
N LEU A 173 32.26 4.05 -11.38
CA LEU A 173 31.17 4.10 -12.35
C LEU A 173 31.48 5.13 -13.44
N THR A 174 31.21 4.79 -14.69
CA THR A 174 31.01 5.82 -15.72
C THR A 174 29.71 6.56 -15.43
N THR A 175 29.61 7.82 -15.85
CA THR A 175 28.43 8.69 -15.61
C THR A 175 27.13 7.98 -16.00
N THR A 176 27.10 7.35 -17.17
CA THR A 176 25.99 6.51 -17.64
C THR A 176 25.66 5.30 -16.75
N SER A 177 26.67 4.67 -16.13
CA SER A 177 26.47 3.52 -15.23
C SER A 177 25.97 3.98 -13.85
N ALA A 178 26.42 5.14 -13.39
CA ALA A 178 25.91 5.78 -12.19
C ALA A 178 24.44 6.20 -12.35
N LEU A 179 24.04 6.72 -13.52
CA LEU A 179 22.63 7.05 -13.78
C LEU A 179 21.72 5.83 -13.84
N LYS A 180 22.17 4.72 -14.42
CA LYS A 180 21.44 3.44 -14.36
C LYS A 180 21.27 2.96 -12.91
N LEU A 181 22.28 3.17 -12.08
CA LEU A 181 22.21 2.86 -10.66
C LEU A 181 21.15 3.73 -9.98
N VAL A 182 21.21 5.06 -10.14
CA VAL A 182 20.22 5.99 -9.55
C VAL A 182 18.79 5.66 -9.98
N ARG A 183 18.55 5.44 -11.28
CA ARG A 183 17.22 5.05 -11.81
C ARG A 183 16.73 3.72 -11.23
N SER A 184 17.63 2.77 -10.99
CA SER A 184 17.32 1.47 -10.39
C SER A 184 17.08 1.55 -8.87
N VAL A 185 17.37 2.71 -8.26
CA VAL A 185 17.58 2.85 -6.82
C VAL A 185 16.77 4.06 -6.29
N MET A 186 15.63 4.37 -6.90
CA MET A 186 14.72 5.42 -6.44
C MET A 186 14.42 5.31 -4.93
N PHE A 187 14.66 6.40 -4.17
CA PHE A 187 14.34 6.49 -2.75
C PHE A 187 13.28 7.52 -2.47
N LYS A 188 12.25 7.13 -1.73
CA LYS A 188 11.21 8.02 -1.23
C LYS A 188 11.57 8.54 0.17
N ILE A 189 12.26 9.67 0.29
CA ILE A 189 12.57 10.26 1.61
C ILE A 189 11.36 11.03 2.14
N PRO A 190 10.75 10.62 3.27
CA PRO A 190 9.70 11.39 3.94
C PRO A 190 10.28 12.72 4.43
N LEU A 191 9.86 13.84 3.83
CA LEU A 191 10.25 15.18 4.29
C LEU A 191 9.19 15.73 5.23
N ARG A 192 9.62 16.27 6.37
CA ARG A 192 8.78 17.07 7.27
C ARG A 192 8.99 18.54 6.91
N SER A 193 7.99 19.23 6.36
CA SER A 193 8.07 20.67 6.12
C SER A 193 7.20 21.42 7.14
N LYS A 194 7.62 22.61 7.57
CA LYS A 194 6.78 23.47 8.44
C LYS A 194 5.51 23.99 7.75
N GLU A 195 5.38 23.79 6.43
CA GLU A 195 4.21 24.18 5.63
C GLU A 195 3.21 23.03 5.45
N SER A 196 3.60 21.76 5.73
CA SER A 196 2.67 20.62 5.73
C SER A 196 1.67 20.68 6.89
N ASP A 197 1.98 21.43 7.95
CA ASP A 197 1.08 21.70 9.07
C ASP A 197 -0.21 22.45 8.65
N GLN A 198 -0.22 23.13 7.49
CA GLN A 198 -1.39 23.90 7.01
C GLN A 198 -2.17 23.24 5.86
N ALA A 199 -1.58 22.28 5.14
CA ALA A 199 -2.23 21.66 3.97
C ALA A 199 -2.96 20.34 4.27
N ASN A 200 -2.78 19.75 5.45
CA ASN A 200 -3.56 18.60 5.90
C ASN A 200 -4.38 18.94 7.15
N SER A 201 -5.43 19.73 6.99
CA SER A 201 -6.34 20.05 8.10
C SER A 201 -7.29 18.89 8.47
N ASN A 202 -7.16 17.72 7.85
CA ASN A 202 -8.01 16.57 8.13
C ASN A 202 -7.21 15.44 8.78
N ALA A 203 -6.97 15.59 10.09
CA ALA A 203 -6.34 14.57 10.94
C ALA A 203 -7.10 13.21 10.99
N GLU A 204 -8.27 13.14 10.34
CA GLU A 204 -9.13 11.96 10.26
C GLU A 204 -9.05 11.21 8.92
N ASN A 205 -8.34 11.71 7.90
CA ASN A 205 -8.29 11.04 6.60
C ASN A 205 -7.40 9.78 6.66
N PRO A 206 -7.96 8.56 6.49
CA PRO A 206 -7.20 7.32 6.55
C PRO A 206 -6.56 6.94 5.21
N ASN A 207 -6.87 7.64 4.12
CA ASN A 207 -6.58 7.18 2.76
C ASN A 207 -5.10 7.34 2.40
N CYS A 208 -4.50 6.24 1.98
CA CYS A 208 -3.14 6.12 1.45
C CYS A 208 -3.18 5.80 -0.04
N VAL A 209 -2.32 6.41 -0.85
CA VAL A 209 -2.27 6.12 -2.29
C VAL A 209 -1.39 4.90 -2.56
N ALA A 210 -1.99 3.89 -3.18
CA ALA A 210 -1.40 2.60 -3.50
C ALA A 210 -0.80 1.89 -2.28
N ILE A 211 -0.25 0.69 -2.50
CA ILE A 211 0.33 -0.10 -1.40
C ILE A 211 1.58 0.58 -0.82
N GLU A 212 2.31 1.34 -1.63
CA GLU A 212 3.48 2.10 -1.18
C GLU A 212 3.11 3.17 -0.16
N GLY A 213 1.96 3.84 -0.33
CA GLY A 213 1.47 4.83 0.64
C GLY A 213 1.13 4.20 1.98
N VAL A 214 0.54 3.00 1.97
CA VAL A 214 0.23 2.23 3.18
C VAL A 214 1.51 1.82 3.91
N LEU A 215 2.51 1.31 3.17
CA LEU A 215 3.81 0.93 3.73
C LEU A 215 4.53 2.13 4.37
N GLU A 216 4.48 3.29 3.71
CA GLU A 216 5.04 4.52 4.25
C GLU A 216 4.31 4.94 5.55
N ALA A 217 2.98 4.95 5.54
CA ALA A 217 2.17 5.30 6.70
C ALA A 217 2.41 4.36 7.89
N TYR A 218 2.58 3.07 7.62
CA TYR A 218 2.94 2.05 8.60
C TYR A 218 4.28 2.34 9.28
N PHE A 219 5.35 2.55 8.51
CA PHE A 219 6.68 2.83 9.07
C PHE A 219 6.74 4.18 9.79
N GLN A 220 6.00 5.19 9.32
CA GLN A 220 5.89 6.48 10.03
C GLN A 220 5.15 6.29 11.37
N SER A 221 4.05 5.54 11.37
CA SER A 221 3.25 5.29 12.58
C SER A 221 4.07 4.55 13.65
N LEU A 222 4.89 3.56 13.27
CA LEU A 222 5.78 2.83 14.19
C LEU A 222 6.76 3.72 14.97
N ARG A 223 7.08 4.93 14.47
CA ARG A 223 7.98 5.89 15.13
C ARG A 223 7.26 6.84 16.08
N THR A 224 5.93 6.92 15.99
CA THR A 224 5.14 7.95 16.65
C THR A 224 4.18 7.38 17.69
N VAL A 225 3.64 6.19 17.45
CA VAL A 225 2.74 5.52 18.38
C VAL A 225 3.52 4.66 19.38
N GLN A 226 2.95 4.46 20.56
CA GLN A 226 3.47 3.50 21.52
C GLN A 226 2.67 2.20 21.42
N LEU A 227 3.35 1.09 21.13
CA LEU A 227 2.69 -0.22 21.08
C LEU A 227 2.06 -0.56 22.42
N TYR A 228 0.82 -1.05 22.42
CA TYR A 228 0.07 -1.27 23.65
C TYR A 228 -0.95 -2.41 23.52
N GLY A 229 -2.11 -2.35 24.16
CA GLY A 229 -3.15 -3.37 24.04
C GLY A 229 -4.43 -2.91 24.70
N PRO A 230 -5.48 -3.74 24.73
CA PRO A 230 -5.56 -5.09 24.16
C PRO A 230 -5.64 -5.15 22.62
N THR A 231 -5.58 -6.37 22.07
CA THR A 231 -5.76 -6.68 20.65
C THR A 231 -7.24 -6.81 20.34
N ASN A 232 -7.88 -5.71 19.94
CA ASN A 232 -9.32 -5.66 19.70
C ASN A 232 -9.64 -5.49 18.22
N PHE A 233 -10.38 -6.44 17.62
CA PHE A 233 -10.71 -6.45 16.19
C PHE A 233 -12.07 -5.81 15.91
N ALA A 234 -13.02 -5.94 16.83
CA ALA A 234 -14.39 -5.47 16.62
C ALA A 234 -14.49 -3.99 16.21
N PRO A 235 -13.69 -3.05 16.74
CA PRO A 235 -13.76 -1.63 16.35
C PRO A 235 -13.44 -1.41 14.87
N VAL A 236 -12.37 -2.03 14.36
CA VAL A 236 -11.95 -1.89 12.96
C VAL A 236 -12.97 -2.54 12.02
N ILE A 237 -13.42 -3.75 12.34
CA ILE A 237 -14.43 -4.46 11.54
C ILE A 237 -15.70 -3.63 11.45
N SER A 238 -16.19 -3.12 12.59
CA SER A 238 -17.40 -2.29 12.66
C SER A 238 -17.26 -0.99 11.87
N GLN A 239 -16.05 -0.40 11.86
CA GLN A 239 -15.78 0.81 11.10
C GLN A 239 -15.91 0.60 9.59
N VAL A 240 -15.33 -0.48 9.06
CA VAL A 240 -15.45 -0.82 7.63
C VAL A 240 -16.86 -1.28 7.28
N ALA A 241 -17.49 -2.07 8.15
CA ALA A 241 -18.88 -2.50 7.98
C ALA A 241 -19.84 -1.32 7.86
N ARG A 242 -19.64 -0.25 8.65
CA ARG A 242 -20.46 0.97 8.52
C ARG A 242 -20.37 1.59 7.13
N CYS A 243 -19.18 1.66 6.54
CA CYS A 243 -19.00 2.15 5.17
C CYS A 243 -19.65 1.20 4.14
N ALA A 244 -19.47 -0.12 4.32
CA ALA A 244 -20.08 -1.11 3.43
C ALA A 244 -21.62 -1.10 3.47
N ALA A 245 -22.21 -0.77 4.63
CA ALA A 245 -23.65 -0.69 4.80
C ALA A 245 -24.33 0.42 3.98
N GLU A 246 -23.58 1.44 3.56
CA GLU A 246 -24.09 2.52 2.71
C GLU A 246 -24.27 2.08 1.24
N VAL A 247 -23.69 0.94 0.85
CA VAL A 247 -23.72 0.43 -0.52
C VAL A 247 -24.65 -0.78 -0.62
N THR A 248 -25.72 -0.65 -1.39
CA THR A 248 -26.73 -1.72 -1.56
C THR A 248 -26.93 -2.16 -3.02
N ASP A 249 -26.35 -1.45 -3.98
CA ASP A 249 -26.61 -1.63 -5.42
C ASP A 249 -25.56 -2.50 -6.13
N GLY A 250 -24.58 -3.04 -5.39
CA GLY A 250 -23.48 -3.84 -5.92
C GLY A 250 -22.41 -3.03 -6.67
N SER A 251 -22.44 -1.70 -6.57
CA SER A 251 -21.41 -0.84 -7.19
C SER A 251 -20.05 -0.96 -6.52
N GLN A 252 -20.02 -1.28 -5.23
CA GLN A 252 -18.78 -1.39 -4.45
C GLN A 252 -18.79 -2.64 -3.57
N PHE A 253 -17.60 -3.19 -3.34
CA PHE A 253 -17.36 -4.31 -2.46
C PHE A 253 -16.08 -4.07 -1.65
N PHE A 254 -16.15 -4.20 -0.34
CA PHE A 254 -15.09 -3.81 0.57
C PHE A 254 -14.25 -5.02 0.97
N VAL A 255 -12.93 -4.88 0.95
CA VAL A 255 -12.01 -5.92 1.42
C VAL A 255 -11.16 -5.33 2.53
N LEU A 256 -11.31 -5.85 3.74
CA LEU A 256 -10.51 -5.46 4.91
C LEU A 256 -9.39 -6.48 5.12
N LEU A 257 -8.13 -6.07 4.90
CA LEU A 257 -6.96 -6.84 5.30
C LEU A 257 -6.57 -6.46 6.74
N MET A 258 -6.56 -7.42 7.64
CA MET A 258 -6.05 -7.31 9.01
C MET A 258 -4.75 -8.11 9.13
N ILE A 259 -3.72 -7.54 9.73
CA ILE A 259 -2.46 -8.26 10.02
C ILE A 259 -2.20 -8.17 11.52
N THR A 260 -1.93 -9.31 12.17
CA THR A 260 -1.78 -9.43 13.63
C THR A 260 -0.75 -10.49 14.00
N ASP A 261 -0.15 -10.41 15.19
CA ASP A 261 0.75 -11.44 15.72
C ASP A 261 0.09 -12.52 16.56
N GLY A 262 -1.23 -12.49 16.70
CA GLY A 262 -2.00 -13.53 17.38
C GLY A 262 -2.53 -13.09 18.74
N VAL A 263 -3.66 -13.70 19.12
CA VAL A 263 -4.48 -13.40 20.32
C VAL A 263 -5.46 -12.24 20.14
N ILE A 264 -6.73 -12.57 19.91
CA ILE A 264 -7.86 -11.64 19.92
C ILE A 264 -8.37 -11.50 21.36
N SER A 265 -8.44 -10.28 21.87
CA SER A 265 -8.89 -10.00 23.25
C SER A 265 -10.40 -9.80 23.36
N ASP A 266 -11.06 -9.36 22.28
CA ASP A 266 -12.50 -9.06 22.22
C ASP A 266 -13.25 -10.06 21.32
N MET A 267 -13.00 -11.37 21.54
CA MET A 267 -13.53 -12.42 20.66
C MET A 267 -15.06 -12.39 20.52
N ASP A 268 -15.80 -12.22 21.61
CA ASP A 268 -17.27 -12.19 21.56
C ASP A 268 -17.80 -11.00 20.74
N GLN A 269 -17.17 -9.83 20.92
CA GLN A 269 -17.48 -8.61 20.16
C GLN A 269 -17.06 -8.75 18.70
N THR A 270 -15.95 -9.44 18.44
CA THR A 270 -15.46 -9.72 17.09
C THR A 270 -16.41 -10.65 16.34
N LYS A 271 -16.87 -11.74 16.97
CA LYS A 271 -17.92 -12.61 16.40
C LYS A 271 -19.21 -11.83 16.14
N GLU A 272 -19.63 -10.96 17.06
CA GLU A 272 -20.80 -10.10 16.85
C GLU A 272 -20.61 -9.16 15.66
N ALA A 273 -19.43 -8.53 15.51
CA ALA A 273 -19.10 -7.66 14.39
C ALA A 273 -19.11 -8.43 13.05
N VAL A 274 -18.53 -9.63 13.01
CA VAL A 274 -18.54 -10.52 11.83
C VAL A 274 -19.96 -10.92 11.45
N VAL A 275 -20.77 -11.38 12.41
CA VAL A 275 -22.18 -11.75 12.16
C VAL A 275 -22.99 -10.56 11.62
N ASN A 276 -22.77 -9.35 12.14
CA ASN A 276 -23.44 -8.15 11.65
C ASN A 276 -22.94 -7.71 10.26
N ALA A 277 -21.66 -7.95 9.96
CA ALA A 277 -21.04 -7.65 8.67
C ALA A 277 -21.41 -8.65 7.56
N ALA A 278 -21.80 -9.88 7.91
CA ALA A 278 -22.05 -10.97 6.95
C ALA A 278 -23.13 -10.65 5.90
N GLY A 279 -24.06 -9.74 6.20
CA GLY A 279 -25.08 -9.28 5.26
C GLY A 279 -24.63 -8.17 4.29
N LEU A 280 -23.44 -7.60 4.49
CA LEU A 280 -22.92 -6.41 3.79
C LEU A 280 -21.98 -6.78 2.63
N PRO A 281 -21.74 -5.89 1.66
CA PRO A 281 -20.78 -6.13 0.57
C PRO A 281 -19.33 -6.01 1.07
N MET A 282 -18.93 -6.87 2.01
CA MET A 282 -17.57 -6.88 2.54
C MET A 282 -17.04 -8.29 2.79
N SER A 283 -15.71 -8.38 2.73
CA SER A 283 -14.88 -9.52 3.12
C SER A 283 -13.77 -9.05 4.05
N ILE A 284 -13.32 -9.95 4.92
CA ILE A 284 -12.27 -9.73 5.91
C ILE A 284 -11.20 -10.78 5.65
N ILE A 285 -9.95 -10.35 5.52
CA ILE A 285 -8.80 -11.23 5.40
C ILE A 285 -7.92 -11.00 6.61
N ILE A 286 -7.55 -12.05 7.32
CA ILE A 286 -6.69 -12.00 8.50
C ILE A 286 -5.39 -12.73 8.17
N VAL A 287 -4.28 -12.01 8.22
CA VAL A 287 -2.94 -12.59 8.07
C VAL A 287 -2.25 -12.66 9.43
N GLY A 288 -2.03 -13.88 9.91
CA GLY A 288 -1.32 -14.14 11.17
C GLY A 288 0.19 -14.11 10.96
N VAL A 289 0.92 -13.30 11.72
CA VAL A 289 2.39 -13.22 11.68
C VAL A 289 3.01 -13.71 12.99
N GLY A 290 4.27 -14.16 12.94
CA GLY A 290 4.96 -14.61 14.13
C GLY A 290 4.58 -16.03 14.59
N PRO A 291 5.03 -16.42 15.79
CA PRO A 291 4.99 -17.81 16.25
C PRO A 291 3.77 -18.15 17.12
N ALA A 292 2.81 -17.25 17.31
CA ALA A 292 1.67 -17.49 18.20
C ALA A 292 0.76 -18.63 17.70
N GLU A 293 -0.11 -19.12 18.60
CA GLU A 293 -1.20 -20.03 18.26
C GLU A 293 -2.37 -19.23 17.68
N PHE A 294 -3.01 -19.77 16.63
CA PHE A 294 -4.02 -19.07 15.85
C PHE A 294 -5.43 -19.69 15.93
N ASP A 295 -5.69 -20.56 16.91
CA ASP A 295 -7.00 -21.23 17.11
C ASP A 295 -8.19 -20.26 17.05
N ALA A 296 -8.01 -19.06 17.62
CA ALA A 296 -9.00 -17.99 17.61
C ALA A 296 -9.34 -17.48 16.20
N MET A 297 -8.35 -17.42 15.32
CA MET A 297 -8.51 -16.97 13.93
C MET A 297 -9.08 -18.10 13.06
N GLU A 298 -8.67 -19.34 13.31
CA GLU A 298 -9.26 -20.54 12.68
C GLU A 298 -10.75 -20.66 13.01
N GLU A 299 -11.16 -20.32 14.24
CA GLU A 299 -12.58 -20.26 14.62
C GLU A 299 -13.36 -19.18 13.83
N LEU A 300 -12.70 -18.09 13.44
CA LEU A 300 -13.34 -17.01 12.67
C LEU A 300 -13.45 -17.29 11.17
N ASP A 301 -12.59 -18.16 10.63
CA ASP A 301 -12.49 -18.49 9.19
C ASP A 301 -13.78 -19.08 8.60
N GLY A 302 -14.68 -19.60 9.44
CA GLY A 302 -16.05 -19.96 9.03
C GLY A 302 -16.19 -21.22 8.16
N ASP A 303 -15.08 -21.75 7.65
CA ASP A 303 -14.98 -22.93 6.78
C ASP A 303 -15.64 -24.20 7.35
N GLU A 304 -15.31 -24.55 8.61
CA GLU A 304 -15.91 -25.71 9.27
C GLU A 304 -17.27 -25.38 9.90
N VAL A 305 -17.32 -24.26 10.61
CA VAL A 305 -18.48 -23.82 11.38
C VAL A 305 -18.70 -22.34 11.17
N ARG A 306 -19.87 -21.99 10.62
CA ARG A 306 -20.25 -20.61 10.39
C ARG A 306 -20.22 -19.81 11.70
N VAL A 307 -19.52 -18.69 11.70
CA VAL A 307 -19.41 -17.79 12.87
C VAL A 307 -20.79 -17.46 13.42
N SER A 308 -20.97 -17.57 14.73
CA SER A 308 -22.23 -17.27 15.40
C SER A 308 -22.02 -16.43 16.65
N SER A 309 -23.00 -15.58 16.96
CA SER A 309 -23.01 -14.73 18.14
C SER A 309 -24.45 -14.48 18.59
N ARG A 310 -24.69 -14.58 19.91
CA ARG A 310 -26.02 -14.38 20.53
C ARG A 310 -27.14 -15.18 19.87
N GLY A 311 -26.86 -16.42 19.48
CA GLY A 311 -27.83 -17.32 18.85
C GLY A 311 -28.15 -17.01 17.37
N ARG A 312 -27.43 -16.07 16.74
CA ARG A 312 -27.51 -15.80 15.29
C ARG A 312 -26.23 -16.29 14.61
N SER A 313 -26.37 -17.02 13.51
CA SER A 313 -25.26 -17.39 12.63
C SER A 313 -25.08 -16.35 11.54
N ALA A 314 -23.84 -16.14 11.10
CA ALA A 314 -23.51 -15.28 9.96
C ALA A 314 -24.22 -15.78 8.68
N GLU A 315 -24.80 -14.85 7.91
CA GLU A 315 -25.56 -15.18 6.69
C GLU A 315 -24.69 -15.79 5.59
N ARG A 316 -23.40 -15.44 5.57
CA ARG A 316 -22.39 -15.87 4.61
C ARG A 316 -21.05 -16.01 5.32
N ASP A 317 -20.16 -16.77 4.71
CA ASP A 317 -18.75 -16.63 5.05
C ASP A 317 -18.17 -15.34 4.51
N ILE A 318 -17.40 -14.65 5.34
CA ILE A 318 -16.76 -13.39 4.97
C ILE A 318 -15.34 -13.27 5.53
N VAL A 319 -14.84 -14.24 6.30
CA VAL A 319 -13.49 -14.19 6.88
C VAL A 319 -12.63 -15.20 6.15
N GLN A 320 -11.40 -14.81 5.81
CA GLN A 320 -10.35 -15.72 5.38
C GLN A 320 -9.16 -15.55 6.33
N PHE A 321 -8.69 -16.62 6.94
CA PHE A 321 -7.46 -16.62 7.74
C PHE A 321 -6.30 -17.28 6.99
N VAL A 322 -5.12 -16.65 7.02
CA VAL A 322 -3.89 -17.19 6.45
C VAL A 322 -2.69 -16.96 7.38
N PRO A 323 -2.05 -18.01 7.92
CA PRO A 323 -0.81 -17.86 8.67
C PRO A 323 0.38 -17.61 7.73
N LEU A 324 1.05 -16.46 7.87
CA LEU A 324 2.17 -16.07 7.02
C LEU A 324 3.34 -17.07 7.09
N ARG A 325 3.55 -17.70 8.26
CA ARG A 325 4.66 -18.62 8.52
C ARG A 325 4.70 -19.82 7.57
N ASP A 326 3.55 -20.23 7.03
CA ASP A 326 3.44 -21.38 6.11
C ASP A 326 4.04 -21.09 4.72
N TYR A 327 4.28 -19.82 4.43
CA TYR A 327 4.84 -19.35 3.15
C TYR A 327 6.28 -18.85 3.28
N MET A 328 6.81 -18.74 4.50
CA MET A 328 8.19 -18.31 4.73
C MET A 328 9.15 -19.49 4.55
N ASP A 329 9.53 -19.78 3.31
CA ASP A 329 10.47 -20.86 3.01
C ASP A 329 11.93 -20.48 3.36
N ARG A 330 12.69 -21.42 3.95
CA ARG A 330 14.12 -21.23 4.30
C ARG A 330 15.05 -21.26 3.08
N SER A 331 14.53 -21.63 1.92
CA SER A 331 15.27 -21.91 0.68
C SER A 331 15.55 -20.67 -0.19
N GLY A 332 15.02 -19.49 0.17
CA GLY A 332 15.39 -18.20 -0.42
C GLY A 332 14.67 -17.80 -1.71
N ASN A 333 13.69 -18.57 -2.20
CA ASN A 333 12.93 -18.21 -3.40
C ASN A 333 11.69 -17.35 -3.07
N SER A 334 11.96 -16.14 -2.58
CA SER A 334 10.97 -15.20 -2.00
C SER A 334 9.78 -14.90 -2.95
N VAL A 335 10.00 -14.85 -4.26
CA VAL A 335 8.96 -14.49 -5.23
C VAL A 335 7.85 -15.54 -5.32
N LEU A 336 8.22 -16.83 -5.35
CA LEU A 336 7.22 -17.92 -5.42
C LEU A 336 6.43 -18.06 -4.11
N SER A 337 7.08 -17.83 -2.96
CA SER A 337 6.38 -17.79 -1.67
C SER A 337 5.36 -16.66 -1.59
N MET A 338 5.71 -15.45 -2.06
CA MET A 338 4.79 -14.31 -2.05
C MET A 338 3.60 -14.53 -2.98
N ALA A 339 3.82 -15.12 -4.16
CA ALA A 339 2.74 -15.45 -5.09
C ALA A 339 1.77 -16.51 -4.52
N ARG A 340 2.28 -17.51 -3.79
CA ARG A 340 1.45 -18.51 -3.10
C ARG A 340 0.64 -17.89 -1.97
N LEU A 341 1.29 -17.09 -1.12
CA LEU A 341 0.61 -16.35 -0.05
C LEU A 341 -0.54 -15.51 -0.61
N ALA A 342 -0.27 -14.70 -1.63
CA ALA A 342 -1.27 -13.81 -2.20
C ALA A 342 -2.38 -14.58 -2.93
N LYS A 343 -2.09 -15.74 -3.51
CA LYS A 343 -3.10 -16.63 -4.08
C LYS A 343 -4.06 -17.13 -3.00
N ASP A 344 -3.54 -17.60 -1.87
CA ASP A 344 -4.35 -18.24 -0.84
C ASP A 344 -5.10 -17.18 -0.01
N VAL A 345 -4.49 -16.03 0.28
CA VAL A 345 -5.15 -14.84 0.89
C VAL A 345 -6.35 -14.35 0.07
N LEU A 346 -6.26 -14.39 -1.27
CA LEU A 346 -7.29 -13.86 -2.16
C LEU A 346 -8.22 -14.97 -2.72
N ALA A 347 -8.10 -16.20 -2.24
CA ALA A 347 -8.78 -17.35 -2.82
C ALA A 347 -10.30 -17.24 -2.72
N GLU A 348 -10.81 -16.81 -1.56
CA GLU A 348 -12.25 -16.78 -1.28
C GLU A 348 -12.99 -15.51 -1.71
N ILE A 349 -12.28 -14.39 -1.83
CA ILE A 349 -12.88 -13.08 -2.16
C ILE A 349 -13.86 -13.15 -3.36
N PRO A 350 -13.53 -13.84 -4.46
CA PRO A 350 -14.43 -13.92 -5.59
C PRO A 350 -15.72 -14.67 -5.28
N GLU A 351 -15.66 -15.78 -4.54
CA GLU A 351 -16.83 -16.57 -4.15
C GLU A 351 -17.70 -15.80 -3.15
N GLN A 352 -17.07 -15.15 -2.17
CA GLN A 352 -17.75 -14.32 -1.18
C GLN A 352 -18.51 -13.15 -1.84
N LEU A 353 -17.89 -12.49 -2.83
CA LEU A 353 -18.54 -11.45 -3.63
C LEU A 353 -19.73 -11.99 -4.44
N LEU A 354 -19.56 -13.11 -5.14
CA LEU A 354 -20.65 -13.71 -5.92
C LEU A 354 -21.80 -14.16 -5.03
N SER A 355 -21.49 -14.70 -3.85
CA SER A 355 -22.45 -15.07 -2.83
C SER A 355 -23.27 -13.86 -2.36
N PHE A 356 -22.63 -12.70 -2.13
CA PHE A 356 -23.32 -11.44 -1.84
C PHE A 356 -24.26 -11.01 -2.98
N MET A 357 -23.76 -10.98 -4.21
CA MET A 357 -24.54 -10.52 -5.37
C MET A 357 -25.78 -11.39 -5.56
N LYS A 358 -25.62 -12.71 -5.44
CA LYS A 358 -26.70 -13.69 -5.57
C LYS A 358 -27.73 -13.55 -4.43
N SER A 359 -27.29 -13.36 -3.19
CA SER A 359 -28.21 -13.20 -2.05
C SER A 359 -29.04 -11.92 -2.13
N ARG A 360 -28.54 -10.89 -2.83
CA ARG A 360 -29.23 -9.61 -3.06
C ARG A 360 -30.00 -9.54 -4.39
N GLY A 361 -29.98 -10.60 -5.20
CA GLY A 361 -30.62 -10.60 -6.53
C GLY A 361 -30.02 -9.58 -7.49
N LEU A 362 -28.74 -9.23 -7.31
CA LEU A 362 -28.02 -8.27 -8.14
C LEU A 362 -27.42 -9.00 -9.34
N GLU A 363 -27.92 -8.70 -10.52
CA GLU A 363 -27.36 -9.25 -11.75
C GLU A 363 -26.06 -8.53 -12.16
N PRO A 364 -25.07 -9.26 -12.71
CA PRO A 364 -23.84 -8.64 -13.20
C PRO A 364 -24.16 -7.64 -14.32
N ARG A 365 -23.71 -6.38 -14.20
CA ARG A 365 -23.88 -5.41 -15.30
C ARG A 365 -23.12 -5.91 -16.54
N PRO A 366 -23.68 -5.75 -17.75
CA PRO A 366 -23.04 -6.22 -18.98
C PRO A 366 -21.68 -5.55 -19.20
N PRO A 367 -20.71 -6.26 -19.86
CA PRO A 367 -19.41 -5.69 -20.18
C PRO A 367 -19.54 -4.39 -20.98
N LEU A 368 -18.58 -3.48 -20.83
CA LEU A 368 -18.48 -2.32 -21.72
C LEU A 368 -18.37 -2.81 -23.17
N PRO A 369 -19.08 -2.19 -24.13
CA PRO A 369 -18.78 -2.39 -25.54
C PRO A 369 -17.29 -2.13 -25.75
N ALA A 370 -16.59 -3.06 -26.41
CA ALA A 370 -15.20 -2.85 -26.79
C ALA A 370 -15.07 -1.48 -27.46
N ALA A 371 -14.14 -0.66 -26.98
CA ALA A 371 -13.87 0.64 -27.58
C ALA A 371 -13.65 0.40 -29.08
N SER A 372 -14.55 0.90 -29.92
CA SER A 372 -14.39 0.86 -31.36
C SER A 372 -13.06 1.52 -31.69
N ASP A 373 -12.20 0.82 -32.42
CA ASP A 373 -10.93 1.35 -32.92
C ASP A 373 -11.14 2.77 -33.47
N PRO A 374 -10.22 3.72 -33.19
CA PRO A 374 -10.31 5.04 -33.77
C PRO A 374 -10.41 4.90 -35.30
N PRO A 375 -11.32 5.62 -35.97
CA PRO A 375 -11.52 5.47 -37.41
C PRO A 375 -10.18 5.74 -38.11
N SER A 376 -9.71 4.75 -38.87
CA SER A 376 -8.53 4.90 -39.72
C SER A 376 -8.75 6.12 -40.61
N MET A 377 -7.93 7.16 -40.43
CA MET A 377 -7.93 8.29 -41.36
C MET A 377 -7.53 7.76 -42.74
N SER A 378 -8.51 7.66 -43.63
CA SER A 378 -8.28 7.50 -45.05
C SER A 378 -7.50 8.72 -45.56
N THR A 379 -6.24 8.53 -45.91
CA THR A 379 -5.42 9.54 -46.56
C THR A 379 -5.98 9.83 -47.95
N SER A 380 -6.76 10.90 -48.08
CA SER A 380 -7.11 11.47 -49.38
C SER A 380 -5.93 12.28 -49.90
N THR A 381 -5.24 11.75 -50.90
CA THR A 381 -4.18 12.44 -51.65
C THR A 381 -4.74 13.68 -52.37
N PRO A 382 -4.15 14.88 -52.26
CA PRO A 382 -4.61 16.04 -53.04
C PRO A 382 -4.10 15.97 -54.49
N ALA A 383 -4.99 16.25 -55.45
CA ALA A 383 -4.67 16.33 -56.87
C ALA A 383 -3.76 17.55 -57.20
N PRO A 384 -2.93 17.50 -58.27
CA PRO A 384 -1.97 18.55 -58.58
C PRO A 384 -2.64 19.77 -59.22
N LYS A 385 -2.30 20.97 -58.72
CA LYS A 385 -2.70 22.25 -59.34
C LYS A 385 -1.90 22.50 -60.61
N GLN A 386 -2.60 22.67 -61.74
CA GLN A 386 -2.03 23.14 -63.00
C GLN A 386 -1.60 24.61 -62.89
N SER A 387 -0.35 24.90 -63.24
CA SER A 387 0.15 26.26 -63.43
C SER A 387 -0.38 26.84 -64.74
N LYS A 388 -1.15 27.92 -64.67
CA LYS A 388 -1.43 28.77 -65.84
C LYS A 388 -0.26 29.73 -66.03
N ALA A 389 0.43 29.60 -67.16
CA ALA A 389 1.30 30.63 -67.70
C ALA A 389 0.44 31.79 -68.24
N HIS A 390 0.81 33.02 -67.94
CA HIS A 390 0.34 34.20 -68.66
C HIS A 390 1.50 34.76 -69.50
N ALA A 391 1.20 34.84 -70.81
CA ALA A 391 1.74 35.63 -71.91
C ALA A 391 3.11 36.32 -71.75
#